data_AF-A0A2J8XPP6-F1
#
_entry.id   AF-A0A2J8XPP6-F1
#
_cell.length_a   1.000
_cell.length_b   1.000
_cell.length_c   1.000
_cell.angle_alpha   90.00
_cell.angle_beta   90.00
_cell.angle_gamma   90.00
#
_symmetry.space_group_name_H-M   'P 1'
#
loop_
_entity.id
_entity.type
_entity.pdbx_description
1 polymer ?
#
loop_
_entity_poly.entity_id
_entity_poly.type
_entity_poly.pdbx_seq_one_letter_code
_entity_poly.pdbx_strand_id
1 'polypeptide(L)'
;NEGSAKSIHPLALRPWDITVLVNLYKVHGRLPVHGTTDGPECPTAFLERLCFEMKKGFRETMLQLILSPLNVFVSDNYQQRPPVDEVLREGHINLSGLQLRAHAMFSAEGLPLGSDSLEYAWLIDVQAGSLTAKVTAPQLSCIPGPCPTSDDLKYTMIRLAVDG
;
A
#
# COMPACT_ATOMS: atom_id res chain seq x y z
N ASN A 1 -15.45 -44.13 -27.14
CA ASN A 1 -14.21 -44.10 -27.92
C ASN A 1 -13.50 -42.81 -27.59
N GLU A 2 -12.44 -42.94 -26.79
CA GLU A 2 -11.31 -42.03 -26.59
C GLU A 2 -11.61 -40.54 -26.49
N GLY A 3 -11.64 -40.07 -25.24
CA GLY A 3 -11.41 -38.66 -24.92
C GLY A 3 -10.08 -38.25 -25.51
N SER A 4 -10.14 -37.40 -26.52
CA SER A 4 -8.99 -36.67 -27.05
C SER A 4 -8.41 -35.83 -25.91
N ALA A 5 -7.50 -36.41 -25.14
CA ALA A 5 -6.66 -35.67 -24.20
C ALA A 5 -5.99 -34.57 -25.02
N LYS A 6 -6.41 -33.31 -24.80
CA LYS A 6 -5.78 -32.15 -25.43
C LYS A 6 -4.27 -32.30 -25.23
N SER A 7 -3.49 -32.38 -26.31
CA SER A 7 -2.05 -32.49 -26.20
C SER A 7 -1.54 -31.19 -25.57
N ILE A 8 -1.26 -31.21 -24.27
CA ILE A 8 -0.74 -30.03 -23.58
C ILE A 8 0.73 -29.92 -23.91
N HIS A 9 1.10 -28.84 -24.59
CA HIS A 9 2.50 -28.57 -24.91
C HIS A 9 3.27 -28.30 -23.61
N PRO A 10 4.35 -29.03 -23.28
CA PRO A 10 5.03 -28.92 -21.99
C PRO A 10 5.62 -27.52 -21.73
N LEU A 11 5.98 -26.78 -22.79
CA LEU A 11 6.41 -25.37 -22.65
C LEU A 11 5.27 -24.42 -22.23
N ALA A 12 4.00 -24.77 -22.45
CA ALA A 12 2.86 -23.97 -21.99
C ALA A 12 2.62 -24.13 -20.47
N LEU A 13 3.22 -25.14 -19.85
CA LEU A 13 3.18 -25.39 -18.41
C LEU A 13 4.42 -24.89 -17.68
N ARG A 14 5.33 -24.20 -18.39
CA ARG A 14 6.55 -23.65 -17.76
C ARG A 14 6.11 -22.58 -16.76
N PRO A 15 6.44 -22.73 -15.47
CA PRO A 15 6.08 -21.73 -14.50
C PRO A 15 6.74 -20.38 -14.77
N TRP A 16 6.02 -19.31 -14.46
CA TRP A 16 6.54 -17.96 -14.55
C TRP A 16 7.55 -17.72 -13.41
N ASP A 17 8.72 -17.20 -13.76
CA ASP A 17 9.71 -16.66 -12.83
C ASP A 17 9.90 -15.18 -13.17
N ILE A 18 9.39 -14.30 -12.30
CA ILE A 18 9.40 -12.85 -12.49
C ILE A 18 10.06 -12.21 -11.29
N THR A 19 10.98 -11.29 -11.55
CA THR A 19 11.44 -10.35 -10.52
C THR A 19 11.06 -8.94 -10.93
N VAL A 20 10.43 -8.21 -10.01
CA VAL A 20 10.07 -6.80 -10.13
C VAL A 20 10.85 -6.02 -9.09
N LEU A 21 11.54 -4.98 -9.53
CA LEU A 21 12.22 -4.04 -8.63
C LEU A 21 11.81 -2.61 -8.99
N VAL A 22 11.37 -1.86 -7.99
CA VAL A 22 10.99 -0.45 -8.12
C VAL A 22 11.71 0.31 -7.03
N ASN A 23 12.51 1.29 -7.42
CA ASN A 23 13.20 2.19 -6.52
C ASN A 23 12.93 3.63 -6.93
N LEU A 24 12.17 4.35 -6.11
CA LEU A 24 11.86 5.76 -6.32
C LEU A 24 12.48 6.60 -5.20
N TYR A 25 12.91 7.80 -5.57
CA TYR A 25 13.56 8.74 -4.67
C TYR A 25 12.87 10.08 -4.72
N LYS A 26 12.73 10.73 -3.56
CA LYS A 26 12.20 12.09 -3.40
C LYS A 26 10.86 12.28 -4.11
N VAL A 27 9.94 11.34 -3.88
CA VAL A 27 8.59 11.39 -4.43
C VAL A 27 7.81 12.49 -3.72
N HIS A 28 7.30 13.45 -4.49
CA HIS A 28 6.42 14.51 -4.01
C HIS A 28 5.07 14.35 -4.71
N GLY A 29 4.00 14.18 -3.93
CA GLY A 29 2.63 14.12 -4.43
C GLY A 29 1.72 15.13 -3.73
N ARG A 30 0.64 15.50 -4.41
CA ARG A 30 -0.51 16.17 -3.80
C ARG A 30 -1.61 15.14 -3.60
N LEU A 31 -2.20 15.12 -2.41
CA LEU A 31 -3.24 14.18 -2.01
C LEU A 31 -4.60 14.68 -2.52
N PRO A 32 -5.21 14.03 -3.52
CA PRO A 32 -6.45 14.53 -4.10
C PRO A 32 -7.55 14.64 -3.05
N VAL A 33 -8.10 15.85 -2.92
CA VAL A 33 -9.23 16.15 -2.04
C VAL A 33 -10.44 16.54 -2.88
N HIS A 34 -11.64 16.24 -2.40
CA HIS A 34 -12.87 16.69 -3.03
C HIS A 34 -13.00 18.20 -2.80
N GLY A 35 -12.49 19.01 -3.72
CA GLY A 35 -12.39 20.46 -3.57
C GLY A 35 -13.63 21.19 -4.07
N THR A 36 -14.07 22.20 -3.30
CA THR A 36 -14.87 23.32 -3.81
C THR A 36 -13.94 24.46 -4.20
N THR A 37 -14.40 25.45 -4.97
CA THR A 37 -13.59 26.60 -5.44
C THR A 37 -12.96 27.46 -4.32
N ASP A 38 -13.46 27.36 -3.09
CA ASP A 38 -12.94 28.05 -1.88
C ASP A 38 -12.24 27.08 -0.89
N GLY A 39 -11.90 25.86 -1.32
CA GLY A 39 -11.32 24.82 -0.46
C GLY A 39 -9.91 25.12 0.05
N PRO A 40 -9.46 24.44 1.12
CA PRO A 40 -8.08 24.50 1.61
C PRO A 40 -7.08 24.05 0.55
N GLU A 41 -5.82 24.49 0.70
CA GLU A 41 -4.73 23.98 -0.11
C GLU A 41 -4.66 22.45 -0.02
N CYS A 42 -4.48 21.81 -1.17
CA CYS A 42 -4.43 20.36 -1.30
C CYS A 42 -3.26 19.82 -0.44
N PRO A 43 -3.51 18.85 0.47
CA PRO A 43 -2.46 18.29 1.30
C PRO A 43 -1.31 17.74 0.46
N THR A 44 -0.09 17.88 0.94
CA THR A 44 1.10 17.43 0.21
C THR A 44 1.76 16.28 0.95
N ALA A 45 2.34 15.34 0.20
CA ALA A 45 3.07 14.21 0.74
C ALA A 45 4.46 14.15 0.11
N PHE A 46 5.46 13.94 0.95
CA PHE A 46 6.85 13.78 0.56
C PHE A 46 7.39 12.46 1.10
N LEU A 47 7.84 11.60 0.18
CA LEU A 47 8.43 10.31 0.48
C LEU A 47 9.86 10.29 -0.07
N GLU A 48 10.86 10.18 0.81
CA GLU A 48 12.25 10.20 0.37
C GLU A 48 12.64 8.94 -0.40
N ARG A 49 12.15 7.78 0.03
CA ARG A 49 12.47 6.50 -0.58
C ARG A 49 11.27 5.57 -0.59
N LEU A 50 10.95 5.07 -1.77
CA LEU A 50 10.10 3.90 -1.99
C LEU A 50 10.96 2.81 -2.60
N CYS A 51 11.09 1.69 -1.92
CA CYS A 51 11.71 0.48 -2.47
C CYS A 51 10.68 -0.63 -2.46
N PHE A 52 10.42 -1.23 -3.60
CA PHE A 52 9.60 -2.42 -3.72
C PHE A 52 10.36 -3.47 -4.51
N GLU A 53 10.41 -4.68 -3.97
CA GLU A 53 10.95 -5.85 -4.64
C GLU A 53 9.94 -6.98 -4.55
N MET A 54 9.76 -7.71 -5.65
CA MET A 54 8.93 -8.90 -5.69
C MET A 54 9.57 -9.96 -6.56
N LYS A 55 9.64 -11.18 -6.04
CA LYS A 55 10.01 -12.38 -6.79
C LYS A 55 8.82 -13.33 -6.81
N LYS A 56 8.21 -13.48 -7.98
CA LYS A 56 7.14 -14.44 -8.26
C LYS A 56 7.74 -15.70 -8.85
N GLY A 57 7.60 -16.82 -8.14
CA GLY A 57 7.83 -18.15 -8.66
C GLY A 57 6.53 -18.97 -8.76
N PHE A 58 6.67 -20.26 -9.08
CA PHE A 58 5.53 -21.17 -9.21
C PHE A 58 4.83 -21.47 -7.88
N ARG A 59 5.61 -21.78 -6.85
CA ARG A 59 5.12 -22.22 -5.54
C ARG A 59 5.14 -21.13 -4.50
N GLU A 60 5.70 -19.97 -4.82
CA GLU A 60 5.88 -18.91 -3.85
C GLU A 60 5.95 -17.54 -4.51
N THR A 61 5.58 -16.52 -3.75
CA THR A 61 5.80 -15.12 -4.09
C THR A 61 6.38 -14.43 -2.86
N MET A 62 7.58 -13.90 -2.98
CA MET A 62 8.21 -13.10 -1.94
C MET A 62 8.17 -11.64 -2.35
N LEU A 63 7.84 -10.75 -1.42
CA LEU A 63 7.90 -9.30 -1.65
C LEU A 63 8.46 -8.57 -0.44
N GLN A 64 9.08 -7.43 -0.71
CA GLN A 64 9.59 -6.49 0.28
C GLN A 64 9.20 -5.07 -0.14
N LEU A 65 8.77 -4.26 0.83
CA LEU A 65 8.40 -2.87 0.65
C LEU A 65 9.07 -2.04 1.75
N ILE A 66 9.68 -0.92 1.37
CA ILE A 66 10.21 0.09 2.29
C ILE A 66 9.68 1.45 1.86
N LEU A 67 9.06 2.18 2.80
CA LEU A 67 8.67 3.58 2.67
C LEU A 67 9.37 4.36 3.78
N SER A 68 10.30 5.28 3.49
CA SER A 68 11.01 6.00 4.55
C SER A 68 11.76 7.24 4.06
N PRO A 69 11.76 8.33 4.86
CA PRO A 69 10.63 8.79 5.68
C PRO A 69 9.47 9.24 4.80
N LEU A 70 8.25 9.15 5.35
CA LEU A 70 7.03 9.72 4.77
C LEU A 70 6.59 10.93 5.61
N ASN A 71 6.46 12.08 4.95
CA ASN A 71 5.94 13.31 5.53
C ASN A 71 4.66 13.71 4.81
N VAL A 72 3.65 14.12 5.56
CA VAL A 72 2.41 14.69 5.03
C VAL A 72 2.22 16.06 5.67
N PHE A 73 1.97 17.07 4.85
CA PHE A 73 1.68 18.43 5.26
C PHE A 73 0.23 18.76 4.91
N VAL A 74 -0.49 19.32 5.87
CA VAL A 74 -1.91 19.62 5.77
C VAL A 74 -2.13 21.04 6.26
N SER A 75 -2.89 21.82 5.51
CA SER A 75 -3.32 23.14 5.94
C SER A 75 -4.84 23.19 5.97
N ASP A 76 -5.38 24.01 6.86
CA ASP A 76 -6.82 24.29 6.93
C ASP A 76 -7.10 25.77 6.66
N ASN A 77 -8.29 26.03 6.13
CA ASN A 77 -8.84 27.37 5.91
C ASN A 77 -9.90 27.71 6.98
N TYR A 78 -9.69 27.30 8.23
CA TYR A 78 -10.67 27.57 9.28
C TYR A 78 -10.70 29.08 9.62
N GLN A 79 -11.67 29.81 9.02
CA GLN A 79 -11.78 31.26 9.09
C GLN A 79 -11.97 31.82 10.52
N GLN A 80 -12.46 31.00 11.46
CA GLN A 80 -12.72 31.41 12.85
C GLN A 80 -11.55 31.13 13.81
N ARG A 81 -10.33 30.97 13.30
CA ARG A 81 -9.16 30.73 14.14
C ARG A 81 -8.75 32.02 14.88
N PRO A 82 -8.60 31.99 16.23
CA PRO A 82 -8.08 33.12 16.97
C PRO A 82 -6.64 33.48 16.52
N PRO A 83 -6.23 34.77 16.57
CA PRO A 83 -4.88 35.18 16.16
C PRO A 83 -3.75 34.49 16.93
N VAL A 84 -4.00 34.09 18.17
CA VAL A 84 -3.02 33.35 19.00
C VAL A 84 -2.72 31.94 18.45
N ASP A 85 -3.63 31.36 17.68
CA ASP A 85 -3.55 29.99 17.16
C ASP A 85 -3.10 29.91 15.69
N GLU A 86 -2.66 31.03 15.09
CA GLU A 86 -2.20 31.05 13.69
C GLU A 86 -1.12 30.00 13.39
N VAL A 87 -0.22 29.73 14.33
CA VAL A 87 0.86 28.73 14.21
C VAL A 87 0.33 27.30 14.05
N LEU A 88 -0.91 27.05 14.45
CA LEU A 88 -1.54 25.74 14.31
C LEU A 88 -2.14 25.54 12.89
N ARG A 89 -2.08 26.53 11.99
CA ARG A 89 -2.71 26.47 10.65
C ARG A 89 -2.04 25.46 9.73
N GLU A 90 -0.76 25.18 9.98
CA GLU A 90 0.02 24.15 9.30
C GLU A 90 0.17 22.93 10.22
N GLY A 91 -0.36 21.81 9.76
CA GLY A 91 -0.24 20.51 10.40
C GLY A 91 0.72 19.61 9.63
N HIS A 92 1.40 18.73 10.36
CA HIS A 92 2.28 17.73 9.76
C HIS A 92 2.13 16.36 10.42
N ILE A 93 2.29 15.33 9.61
CA ILE A 93 2.37 13.93 10.03
C ILE A 93 3.67 13.37 9.44
N ASN A 94 4.48 12.74 10.28
CA ASN A 94 5.73 12.10 9.90
C ASN A 94 5.72 10.64 10.34
N LEU A 95 6.10 9.76 9.42
CA LEU A 95 6.43 8.38 9.67
C LEU A 95 7.89 8.17 9.27
N SER A 96 8.75 7.85 10.26
CA SER A 96 10.18 7.71 9.99
C SER A 96 10.52 6.51 9.12
N GLY A 97 9.69 5.47 9.13
CA GLY A 97 9.80 4.36 8.17
C GLY A 97 8.66 3.36 8.29
N LEU A 98 8.38 2.66 7.20
CA LEU A 98 7.54 1.49 7.13
C LEU A 98 8.28 0.43 6.32
N GLN A 99 8.38 -0.77 6.87
CA GLN A 99 8.94 -1.93 6.20
C GLN A 99 7.92 -3.06 6.24
N LEU A 100 7.71 -3.71 5.10
CA LEU A 100 6.87 -4.88 4.97
C LEU A 100 7.63 -5.96 4.23
N ARG A 101 7.56 -7.18 4.73
CA ARG A 101 8.06 -8.38 4.06
C ARG A 101 6.93 -9.39 4.03
N ALA A 102 6.62 -9.94 2.87
CA ALA A 102 5.61 -10.96 2.75
C ALA A 102 6.07 -12.13 1.89
N HIS A 103 5.58 -13.32 2.23
CA HIS A 103 5.84 -14.57 1.53
C HIS A 103 4.53 -15.33 1.40
N ALA A 104 3.98 -15.36 0.19
CA ALA A 104 2.81 -16.15 -0.18
C ALA A 104 3.25 -17.50 -0.73
N MET A 105 2.54 -18.57 -0.36
CA MET A 105 2.84 -19.95 -0.77
C MET A 105 1.68 -20.55 -1.56
N PHE A 106 2.03 -21.32 -2.60
CA PHE A 106 1.12 -21.91 -3.57
C PHE A 106 1.37 -23.41 -3.75
N SER A 107 0.32 -24.19 -3.93
CA SER A 107 0.41 -25.62 -4.23
C SER A 107 -0.51 -26.00 -5.38
N ALA A 108 -0.03 -26.93 -6.21
CA ALA A 108 -0.85 -27.58 -7.25
C ALA A 108 -1.21 -29.02 -6.86
N GLU A 109 -0.89 -29.44 -5.63
CA GLU A 109 -1.15 -30.80 -5.15
C GLU A 109 -2.66 -31.09 -5.14
N GLY A 110 -3.06 -32.22 -5.73
CA GLY A 110 -4.45 -32.61 -5.87
C GLY A 110 -5.24 -31.89 -6.97
N LEU A 111 -4.60 -31.01 -7.76
CA LEU A 111 -5.25 -30.29 -8.86
C LEU A 111 -4.98 -30.93 -10.24
N PRO A 112 -5.93 -30.86 -11.19
CA PRO A 112 -5.74 -31.39 -12.55
C PRO A 112 -4.57 -30.73 -13.30
N LEU A 113 -4.01 -31.45 -14.28
CA LEU A 113 -2.98 -30.88 -15.16
C LEU A 113 -3.54 -29.69 -15.96
N GLY A 114 -2.89 -28.53 -15.83
CA GLY A 114 -3.27 -27.30 -16.52
C GLY A 114 -4.19 -26.36 -15.70
N SER A 115 -4.53 -26.69 -14.45
CA SER A 115 -5.16 -25.73 -13.53
C SER A 115 -4.11 -24.83 -12.85
N ASP A 116 -4.55 -23.65 -12.42
CA ASP A 116 -3.72 -22.73 -11.62
C ASP A 116 -3.42 -23.31 -10.24
N SER A 117 -2.27 -22.93 -9.67
CA SER A 117 -1.89 -23.28 -8.30
C SER A 117 -2.76 -22.56 -7.27
N LEU A 118 -3.15 -23.25 -6.20
CA LEU A 118 -3.90 -22.68 -5.08
C LEU A 118 -2.97 -21.97 -4.09
N GLU A 119 -3.30 -20.73 -3.73
CA GLU A 119 -2.69 -20.01 -2.63
C GLU A 119 -3.22 -20.53 -1.29
N TYR A 120 -2.33 -20.95 -0.38
CA TYR A 120 -2.77 -21.60 0.86
C TYR A 120 -2.24 -20.95 2.15
N ALA A 121 -1.19 -20.13 2.09
CA ALA A 121 -0.63 -19.49 3.27
C ALA A 121 0.17 -18.22 2.95
N TRP A 122 0.23 -17.33 3.95
CA TRP A 122 1.03 -16.10 3.93
C TRP A 122 1.82 -15.97 5.22
N LEU A 123 3.08 -15.57 5.10
CA LEU A 123 3.87 -15.00 6.19
C LEU A 123 4.02 -13.51 5.92
N ILE A 124 3.71 -12.67 6.90
CA ILE A 124 3.80 -11.21 6.79
C ILE A 124 4.51 -10.69 8.02
N ASP A 125 5.57 -9.92 7.80
CA ASP A 125 6.28 -9.14 8.81
C ASP A 125 6.12 -7.65 8.48
N VAL A 126 5.68 -6.87 9.45
CA VAL A 126 5.48 -5.42 9.30
C VAL A 126 6.17 -4.71 10.45
N GLN A 127 7.02 -3.75 10.09
CA GLN A 127 7.75 -2.92 11.03
C GLN A 127 7.48 -1.47 10.71
N ALA A 128 7.05 -0.71 11.71
CA ALA A 128 6.83 0.73 11.61
C ALA A 128 7.79 1.47 12.54
N GLY A 129 8.34 2.57 12.03
CA GLY A 129 9.10 3.52 12.83
C GLY A 129 8.17 4.42 13.66
N SER A 130 8.76 5.45 14.26
CA SER A 130 8.01 6.45 15.00
C SER A 130 7.03 7.19 14.09
N LEU A 131 5.78 7.27 14.56
CA LEU A 131 4.74 8.13 14.00
C LEU A 131 4.61 9.37 14.90
N THR A 132 4.91 10.53 14.34
CA THR A 132 4.73 11.82 15.04
C THR A 132 3.76 12.68 14.24
N ALA A 133 2.85 13.35 14.93
CA ALA A 133 1.88 14.22 14.27
C ALA A 133 1.60 15.46 15.11
N LYS A 134 1.53 16.61 14.44
CA LYS A 134 0.98 17.86 14.96
C LYS A 134 -0.13 18.27 14.01
N VAL A 135 -1.35 17.86 14.30
CA VAL A 135 -2.53 18.12 13.47
C VAL A 135 -3.72 18.47 14.35
N THR A 136 -4.56 19.37 13.87
CA THR A 136 -5.83 19.77 14.48
C THR A 136 -7.00 19.01 13.84
N ALA A 137 -8.14 18.92 14.53
CA ALA A 137 -9.32 18.23 13.98
C ALA A 137 -9.79 18.79 12.61
N PRO A 138 -9.82 20.11 12.36
CA PRO A 138 -10.13 20.66 11.03
C PRO A 138 -9.13 20.26 9.94
N GLN A 139 -7.87 19.98 10.28
CA GLN A 139 -6.87 19.50 9.32
C GLN A 139 -7.11 18.04 8.96
N LEU A 140 -7.50 17.21 9.94
CA LEU A 140 -7.82 15.80 9.67
C LEU A 140 -8.97 15.63 8.67
N SER A 141 -9.96 16.54 8.65
CA SER A 141 -11.03 16.49 7.65
C SER A 141 -10.58 16.89 6.24
N CYS A 142 -9.41 17.54 6.11
CA CYS A 142 -8.82 17.88 4.82
C CYS A 142 -8.01 16.71 4.24
N ILE A 143 -7.63 15.72 5.04
CA ILE A 143 -6.99 14.51 4.52
C ILE A 143 -8.10 13.68 3.85
N PRO A 144 -7.93 13.23 2.60
CA PRO A 144 -8.91 12.35 1.99
C PRO A 144 -9.09 11.13 2.91
N GLY A 145 -10.33 10.87 3.30
CA GLY A 145 -10.66 9.72 4.12
C GLY A 145 -10.26 8.42 3.41
N PRO A 146 -10.33 7.27 4.11
CA PRO A 146 -10.19 5.98 3.45
C PRO A 146 -11.09 5.98 2.22
N CYS A 147 -10.53 5.58 1.07
CA CYS A 147 -11.33 5.39 -0.13
C CYS A 147 -12.55 4.54 0.28
N PRO A 148 -13.80 4.98 0.00
CA PRO A 148 -14.97 4.17 0.30
C PRO A 148 -14.73 2.77 -0.23
N THR A 149 -14.94 1.79 0.64
CA THR A 149 -14.45 0.42 0.48
C THR A 149 -14.92 -0.17 -0.83
N SER A 150 -13.97 -0.80 -1.50
CA SER A 150 -14.22 -1.67 -2.62
C SER A 150 -14.84 -2.98 -2.14
N ASP A 151 -16.17 -3.06 -2.05
CA ASP A 151 -16.86 -4.36 -2.14
C ASP A 151 -16.61 -5.05 -3.52
N ASP A 152 -15.85 -4.43 -4.43
CA ASP A 152 -15.41 -4.95 -5.73
C ASP A 152 -13.93 -5.44 -5.80
N LEU A 153 -13.17 -5.45 -4.69
CA LEU A 153 -11.77 -5.93 -4.70
C LEU A 153 -11.59 -6.96 -3.57
N LYS A 154 -11.52 -8.23 -3.99
CA LYS A 154 -11.32 -9.41 -3.15
C LYS A 154 -10.29 -9.16 -2.05
N TYR A 155 -10.75 -9.39 -0.82
CA TYR A 155 -10.10 -9.17 0.45
C TYR A 155 -8.71 -9.83 0.59
N THR A 156 -7.75 -9.06 1.10
CA THR A 156 -6.76 -9.53 2.08
C THR A 156 -6.66 -8.46 3.16
N MET A 157 -7.27 -8.72 4.32
CA MET A 157 -7.28 -7.82 5.48
C MET A 157 -5.98 -8.02 6.27
N ILE A 158 -5.03 -7.10 6.18
CA ILE A 158 -3.90 -7.06 7.12
C ILE A 158 -4.36 -6.21 8.31
N ARG A 159 -4.73 -6.86 9.42
CA ARG A 159 -4.90 -6.17 10.71
C ARG A 159 -3.51 -5.87 11.27
N LEU A 160 -3.10 -4.61 11.24
CA LEU A 160 -1.98 -4.12 12.03
C LEU A 160 -2.53 -3.69 13.40
N ALA A 161 -2.34 -4.54 14.40
CA ALA A 161 -2.41 -4.12 15.78
C ALA A 161 -1.03 -3.56 16.16
N VAL A 162 -1.00 -2.30 16.57
CA VAL A 162 0.18 -1.71 17.22
C VAL A 162 -0.06 -1.89 18.70
N ASP A 163 0.57 -2.89 19.31
CA ASP A 163 0.65 -2.98 20.76
C ASP A 163 1.69 -1.96 21.23
N GLY A 164 1.23 -1.02 22.06
CA GLY A 164 2.06 -0.10 22.84
C GLY A 164 2.05 -0.47 24.31
#